data_AF-A0A2N5DTV6-F1
#
_entry.id   AF-A0A2N5DTV6-F1
#
_cell.length_a   1.000
_cell.length_b   1.000
_cell.length_c   1.000
_cell.angle_alpha   90.00
_cell.angle_beta   90.00
_cell.angle_gamma   90.00
#
_symmetry.space_group_name_H-M   'P 1'
#
loop_
_entity.id
_entity.type
_entity.pdbx_description
1 polymer ?
#
loop_
_entity_poly.entity_id
_entity_poly.type
_entity_poly.pdbx_seq_one_letter_code
_entity_poly.pdbx_strand_id
1 'polypeptide(L)'
;MINADLQIKNVYAFVSKGDKDHYINIGNKFISAPLRGKDSKVVTLCHEMSHFDDVLSTFDKGFRAGGMKLSQEGDPKALESAYNFERYFE
;
A
#
# COMPACT_ATOMS: atom_id res chain seq x y z
N MET A 1 -2.10 13.06 -20.82
CA MET A 1 -2.97 13.25 -19.64
C MET A 1 -3.83 12.01 -19.49
N ILE A 2 -3.44 11.08 -18.61
CA ILE A 2 -4.28 9.93 -18.25
C ILE A 2 -5.25 10.43 -17.18
N ASN A 3 -6.56 10.24 -17.41
CA ASN A 3 -7.64 10.72 -16.55
C ASN A 3 -7.45 10.21 -15.10
N ALA A 4 -7.11 11.11 -14.18
CA ALA A 4 -7.03 10.83 -12.75
C ALA A 4 -8.35 10.22 -12.20
N ASP A 5 -9.49 10.60 -12.78
CA ASP A 5 -10.82 10.08 -12.43
C ASP A 5 -11.00 8.56 -12.66
N LEU A 6 -10.25 7.97 -13.59
CA LEU A 6 -10.30 6.52 -13.85
C LEU A 6 -9.46 5.72 -12.83
N GLN A 7 -8.42 6.33 -12.24
CA GLN A 7 -7.61 5.68 -11.21
C GLN A 7 -8.32 5.60 -9.86
N ILE A 8 -9.06 6.64 -9.46
CA ILE A 8 -9.71 6.71 -8.13
C ILE A 8 -10.81 5.64 -7.97
N LYS A 9 -11.44 5.19 -9.06
CA LYS A 9 -12.56 4.23 -9.01
C LYS A 9 -12.17 2.80 -8.62
N ASN A 10 -10.90 2.38 -8.77
CA ASN A 10 -10.51 0.97 -8.60
C ASN A 10 -9.34 0.73 -7.63
N VAL A 11 -9.00 1.72 -6.80
CA VAL A 11 -7.94 1.65 -5.79
C VAL A 11 -8.52 1.74 -4.38
N TYR A 12 -7.77 1.22 -3.40
CA TYR A 12 -8.09 1.42 -1.98
C TYR A 12 -7.62 2.80 -1.52
N ALA A 13 -6.36 3.12 -1.69
CA ALA A 13 -5.82 4.45 -1.48
C ALA A 13 -4.56 4.63 -2.34
N PHE A 14 -3.95 5.82 -2.29
CA PHE A 14 -2.61 6.07 -2.83
C PHE A 14 -1.98 7.32 -2.17
N VAL A 15 -0.66 7.36 -2.14
CA VAL A 15 0.14 8.52 -1.68
C VAL A 15 1.17 8.97 -2.72
N SER A 16 1.72 10.16 -2.51
CA SER A 16 2.98 10.57 -3.12
C SER A 16 4.11 10.39 -2.10
N LYS A 17 5.11 9.58 -2.44
CA LYS A 17 6.21 9.20 -1.54
C LYS A 17 7.01 10.39 -0.96
N GLY A 18 7.19 11.44 -1.75
CA GLY A 18 7.89 12.67 -1.34
C GLY A 18 6.99 13.72 -0.68
N ASP A 19 5.74 13.38 -0.36
CA ASP A 19 4.83 14.27 0.37
C ASP A 19 5.23 14.38 1.84
N LYS A 20 5.55 15.60 2.28
CA LYS A 20 6.00 15.88 3.65
C LYS A 20 4.86 16.13 4.62
N ASP A 21 3.65 16.34 4.09
CA ASP A 21 2.44 16.57 4.88
C ASP A 21 1.61 15.28 5.06
N HIS A 22 2.08 14.18 4.46
CA HIS A 22 1.53 12.82 4.56
C HIS A 22 0.05 12.70 4.17
N TYR A 23 -0.35 13.31 3.04
CA TYR A 23 -1.70 13.15 2.52
C TYR A 23 -1.91 11.76 1.91
N ILE A 24 -2.96 11.07 2.38
CA ILE A 24 -3.44 9.81 1.82
C ILE A 24 -4.73 10.06 1.04
N ASN A 25 -4.71 9.76 -0.27
CA ASN A 25 -5.88 9.90 -1.13
C ASN A 25 -6.71 8.62 -1.05
N ILE A 26 -7.94 8.73 -0.55
CA ILE A 26 -8.83 7.58 -0.35
C ILE A 26 -9.59 7.27 -1.64
N GLY A 27 -9.48 6.03 -2.11
CA GLY A 27 -10.21 5.50 -3.25
C GLY A 27 -11.52 4.81 -2.88
N ASN A 28 -12.33 4.48 -3.88
CA ASN A 28 -13.68 3.96 -3.67
C ASN A 28 -13.71 2.58 -2.97
N LYS A 29 -12.72 1.70 -3.21
CA LYS A 29 -12.68 0.36 -2.59
C LYS A 29 -12.53 0.40 -1.08
N PHE A 30 -11.85 1.43 -0.57
CA PHE A 30 -11.63 1.61 0.86
C PHE A 30 -12.92 1.81 1.64
N ILE A 31 -13.92 2.47 1.05
CA ILE A 31 -15.18 2.80 1.71
C ILE A 31 -15.87 1.52 2.21
N SER A 32 -15.95 0.50 1.34
CA SER A 32 -16.58 -0.80 1.62
C SER A 32 -15.65 -1.83 2.27
N ALA A 33 -14.37 -1.51 2.44
CA ALA A 33 -13.41 -2.43 3.06
C ALA A 33 -13.77 -2.71 4.54
N PRO A 34 -13.50 -3.92 5.05
CA PRO A 34 -13.66 -4.20 6.48
C PRO A 34 -12.72 -3.29 7.29
N LEU A 35 -13.05 -3.07 8.56
CA LEU A 35 -12.19 -2.25 9.42
C LEU A 35 -10.82 -2.90 9.68
N ARG A 36 -10.79 -4.23 9.85
CA ARG A 36 -9.60 -5.04 10.18
C ARG A 36 -9.54 -6.33 9.37
N GLY A 37 -8.39 -6.99 9.41
CA GLY A 37 -8.11 -8.22 8.68
C GLY A 37 -7.69 -7.97 7.23
N LYS A 38 -7.83 -8.99 6.40
CA LYS A 38 -7.39 -8.96 5.00
C LYS A 38 -7.99 -7.80 4.21
N ASP A 39 -7.13 -7.10 3.46
CA ASP A 39 -7.51 -5.97 2.59
C ASP A 39 -8.39 -4.91 3.31
N SER A 40 -8.12 -4.70 4.61
CA SER A 40 -8.91 -3.82 5.47
C SER A 40 -8.47 -2.38 5.43
N LYS A 41 -9.32 -1.49 5.94
CA LYS A 41 -9.01 -0.07 6.12
C LYS A 41 -7.70 0.15 6.88
N VAL A 42 -7.49 -0.57 7.99
CA VAL A 42 -6.25 -0.48 8.77
C VAL A 42 -5.04 -0.90 7.94
N VAL A 43 -5.14 -2.06 7.27
CA VAL A 43 -4.06 -2.61 6.46
C VAL A 43 -3.69 -1.69 5.29
N THR A 44 -4.69 -1.16 4.58
CA THR A 44 -4.48 -0.17 3.52
C THR A 44 -3.77 1.08 4.06
N LEU A 45 -4.20 1.64 5.19
CA LEU A 45 -3.54 2.83 5.72
C LEU A 45 -2.08 2.54 6.13
N CYS A 46 -1.81 1.39 6.74
CA CYS A 46 -0.44 0.95 7.04
C CYS A 46 0.42 0.79 5.78
N HIS A 47 -0.16 0.21 4.72
CA HIS A 47 0.49 0.09 3.41
C HIS A 47 0.88 1.47 2.87
N GLU A 48 -0.08 2.39 2.78
CA GLU A 48 0.15 3.73 2.23
C GLU A 48 1.14 4.56 3.07
N MET A 49 1.03 4.52 4.40
CA MET A 49 1.97 5.22 5.28
C MET A 49 3.41 4.71 5.11
N SER A 50 3.60 3.43 4.79
CA SER A 50 4.93 2.87 4.59
C SER A 50 5.66 3.46 3.36
N HIS A 51 4.93 4.04 2.40
CA HIS A 51 5.51 4.63 1.21
C HIS A 51 6.21 5.97 1.45
N PHE A 52 5.87 6.72 2.50
CA PHE A 52 6.50 8.01 2.77
C PHE A 52 8.00 7.86 3.01
N ASP A 53 8.79 8.78 2.43
CA ASP A 53 10.26 8.73 2.45
C ASP A 53 10.85 8.79 3.87
N ASP A 54 10.18 9.47 4.79
CA ASP A 54 10.57 9.64 6.18
C ASP A 54 9.98 8.59 7.13
N VAL A 55 9.21 7.64 6.60
CA VAL A 55 8.69 6.49 7.36
C VAL A 55 9.52 5.25 7.05
N LEU A 56 9.39 4.71 5.84
CA LEU A 56 10.09 3.49 5.41
C LEU A 56 10.45 3.49 3.92
N SER A 57 9.92 4.41 3.12
CA SER A 57 10.25 4.55 1.71
C SER A 57 10.00 3.25 0.91
N THR A 58 8.96 2.48 1.27
CA THR A 58 8.65 1.19 0.62
C THR A 58 8.18 1.36 -0.84
N PHE A 59 8.14 0.27 -1.60
CA PHE A 59 7.65 0.25 -2.97
C PHE A 59 6.62 -0.85 -3.24
N ASP A 60 5.91 -0.68 -4.36
CA ASP A 60 4.88 -1.58 -4.87
C ASP A 60 5.36 -2.44 -6.04
N LYS A 61 6.24 -3.41 -5.76
CA LYS A 61 6.81 -4.28 -6.79
C LYS A 61 5.97 -5.54 -6.98
N GLY A 62 5.46 -5.72 -8.19
CA GLY A 62 4.80 -6.95 -8.61
C GLY A 62 3.45 -7.21 -7.95
N PHE A 63 2.81 -6.17 -7.39
CA PHE A 63 1.59 -6.26 -6.60
C PHE A 63 1.74 -7.23 -5.40
N ARG A 64 0.65 -7.58 -4.72
CA ARG A 64 0.65 -8.52 -3.58
C ARG A 64 1.40 -9.83 -3.82
N ALA A 65 1.34 -10.36 -5.05
CA ALA A 65 2.02 -11.60 -5.42
C ALA A 65 3.56 -11.46 -5.42
N GLY A 66 4.06 -10.29 -5.80
CA GLY A 66 5.48 -9.96 -5.72
C GLY A 66 5.99 -9.97 -4.28
N GLY A 67 5.28 -9.30 -3.36
CA GLY A 67 5.64 -9.29 -1.94
C GLY A 67 5.64 -10.69 -1.30
N MET A 68 4.69 -11.56 -1.67
CA MET A 68 4.67 -12.96 -1.22
C MET A 68 5.94 -13.69 -1.63
N LYS A 69 6.26 -13.58 -2.91
CA LYS A 69 7.39 -14.28 -3.49
C LYS A 69 8.69 -13.87 -2.82
N LEU A 70 8.92 -12.55 -2.66
CA LEU A 70 10.10 -12.02 -1.96
C LEU A 70 10.22 -12.57 -0.53
N SER A 71 9.10 -12.63 0.20
CA SER A 71 9.08 -13.16 1.56
C SER A 71 9.37 -14.66 1.62
N GLN A 72 8.79 -15.44 0.72
CA GLN A 72 8.99 -16.90 0.65
C GLN A 72 10.40 -17.28 0.23
N GLU A 73 11.03 -16.46 -0.62
CA GLU A 73 12.40 -16.64 -1.09
C GLU A 73 13.45 -16.12 -0.08
N GLY A 74 13.01 -15.45 1.00
CA GLY A 74 13.91 -14.80 1.95
C GLY A 74 14.71 -13.64 1.34
N ASP A 75 14.21 -13.03 0.25
CA ASP A 75 14.85 -11.90 -0.40
C ASP A 75 14.77 -10.68 0.54
N PRO A 76 15.89 -10.02 0.90
CA PRO A 76 15.88 -8.82 1.74
C PRO A 76 14.96 -7.70 1.23
N LYS A 77 14.70 -7.63 -0.09
CA LYS A 77 13.74 -6.69 -0.70
C LYS A 77 12.31 -6.89 -0.21
N ALA A 78 12.02 -8.00 0.43
CA ALA A 78 10.79 -8.19 1.19
C ALA A 78 10.57 -7.04 2.19
N LEU A 79 11.60 -6.58 2.89
CA LEU A 79 11.48 -5.52 3.88
C LEU A 79 11.18 -4.15 3.26
N GLU A 80 11.49 -3.99 1.97
CA GLU A 80 11.27 -2.76 1.20
C GLU A 80 9.89 -2.73 0.51
N SER A 81 9.07 -3.78 0.65
CA SER A 81 7.75 -3.87 0.01
C SER A 81 6.60 -3.55 0.96
N ALA A 82 5.70 -2.64 0.55
CA ALA A 82 4.51 -2.28 1.33
C ALA A 82 3.56 -3.47 1.59
N TYR A 83 3.51 -4.44 0.65
CA TYR A 83 2.70 -5.66 0.78
C TYR A 83 3.15 -6.61 1.89
N ASN A 84 4.36 -6.45 2.42
CA ASN A 84 4.79 -7.24 3.57
C ASN A 84 4.34 -6.64 4.90
N PHE A 85 4.17 -5.32 4.96
CA PHE A 85 3.48 -4.67 6.07
C PHE A 85 2.02 -5.05 6.07
N GLU A 86 1.36 -5.15 4.90
CA GLU A 86 0.00 -5.67 4.86
C GLU A 86 -0.09 -7.03 5.56
N ARG A 87 0.80 -7.97 5.27
CA ARG A 87 0.78 -9.30 5.92
C ARG A 87 1.09 -9.29 7.41
N TYR A 88 1.98 -8.41 7.85
CA TYR A 88 2.34 -8.35 9.26
C TYR A 88 1.15 -7.86 10.12
N PHE A 89 0.28 -7.03 9.54
CA PHE A 89 -0.87 -6.42 10.23
C PHE A 89 -2.22 -7.07 9.91
N GLU A 90 -2.30 -7.94 8.89
CA GLU A 90 -3.45 -8.81 8.59
C GLU A 90 -3.72 -9.86 9.66
#